data_AF-A0A399WE35-F1
#
_entry.id   AF-A0A399WE35-F1
#
_cell.length_a   1.000
_cell.length_b   1.000
_cell.length_c   1.000
_cell.angle_alpha   90.00
_cell.angle_beta   90.00
_cell.angle_gamma   90.00
#
_symmetry.space_group_name_H-M   'P 1'
#
loop_
_entity.id
_entity.type
_entity.pdbx_description
1 polymer ?
#
loop_
_entity_poly.entity_id
_entity_poly.type
_entity_poly.pdbx_seq_one_letter_code
_entity_poly.pdbx_strand_id
1 'polypeptide(L)' 'MNNKVPRPVSIDKELHVCPNCGYDDGFHTSFMRVTEKTCKIILICPQCHARYDPDWTVGA' A
#
# COMPACT_ATOMS: atom_id res chain seq x y z
N MET A 1 -13.15 1.21 13.92
CA MET A 1 -12.32 0.76 12.79
C MET A 1 -11.06 1.62 12.80
N ASN A 2 -9.95 1.12 13.35
CA ASN A 2 -8.74 1.95 13.48
C ASN A 2 -8.20 2.22 12.08
N ASN A 3 -8.42 3.45 11.60
CA ASN A 3 -7.76 3.99 10.42
C ASN A 3 -6.25 4.05 10.69
N LYS A 4 -5.55 2.93 10.50
CA LYS A 4 -4.09 2.97 10.36
C LYS A 4 -3.82 3.77 9.10
N VAL A 5 -3.40 5.02 9.28
CA VAL A 5 -2.95 5.91 8.20
C VAL A 5 -1.84 5.17 7.43
N PRO A 6 -1.93 5.04 6.10
CA PRO A 6 -0.87 4.43 5.31
C PRO A 6 0.48 5.14 5.53
N ARG A 7 1.55 4.37 5.73
CA ARG A 7 2.91 4.91 5.90
C ARG A 7 3.57 5.07 4.52
N PRO A 8 4.29 6.15 4.24
CA PRO A 8 5.08 6.25 3.00
C PRO A 8 6.05 5.07 2.86
N VAL A 9 6.24 4.58 1.64
CA VAL A 9 7.25 3.56 1.31
C VAL A 9 7.85 3.85 -0.06
N SER A 10 9.16 3.64 -0.20
CA SER A 10 9.86 3.75 -1.48
C SER A 10 9.97 2.38 -2.14
N ILE A 11 9.85 2.34 -3.46
CA ILE A 11 10.09 1.15 -4.27
C ILE A 11 11.41 1.38 -5.01
N ASP A 12 12.43 0.58 -4.68
CA ASP A 12 13.72 0.65 -5.39
C ASP A 12 13.67 -0.20 -6.66
N LYS A 13 13.94 -1.51 -6.54
CA LYS A 13 13.77 -2.48 -7.64
C LYS A 13 12.45 -3.23 -7.55
N GLU A 14 12.08 -3.62 -6.33
CA GLU A 14 10.89 -4.39 -6.02
C GLU A 14 10.54 -4.16 -4.54
N LEU A 15 9.25 -4.16 -4.23
CA LEU A 15 8.74 -4.13 -2.86
C LEU A 15 7.77 -5.31 -2.66
N HIS A 16 8.30 -6.45 -2.21
CA HIS A 16 7.50 -7.63 -1.85
C HIS A 16 7.56 -7.97 -0.35
N VAL A 17 8.59 -7.52 0.37
CA VAL A 17 8.75 -7.76 1.82
C VAL A 17 8.12 -6.64 2.65
N CYS A 18 7.32 -6.99 3.65
CA CYS A 18 6.74 -6.06 4.61
C CYS A 18 7.80 -5.49 5.58
N PRO A 19 8.07 -4.17 5.58
CA PRO A 19 9.07 -3.55 6.47
C PRO A 19 8.76 -3.68 7.97
N ASN A 20 7.53 -4.05 8.33
CA ASN A 20 7.08 -4.15 9.72
C ASN A 20 7.17 -5.55 10.31
N CYS A 21 7.04 -6.60 9.49
CA CYS A 21 6.94 -7.98 9.99
C CYS A 21 7.69 -9.02 9.16
N GLY A 22 8.34 -8.63 8.06
CA GLY A 22 9.15 -9.53 7.24
C GLY A 22 8.39 -10.50 6.33
N TYR A 23 7.05 -10.41 6.25
CA TYR A 23 6.27 -11.19 5.28
C TYR A 23 6.68 -10.87 3.84
N ASP A 24 6.95 -11.86 3.00
CA ASP A 24 7.64 -11.73 1.71
C ASP A 24 6.86 -12.20 0.47
N ASP A 25 5.66 -12.75 0.59
CA ASP A 25 4.84 -13.10 -0.59
C ASP A 25 4.07 -11.90 -1.19
N GLY A 26 4.51 -10.67 -0.92
CA GLY A 26 3.90 -9.45 -1.47
C GLY A 26 2.73 -8.88 -0.65
N PHE A 27 1.93 -8.03 -1.30
CA PHE A 27 0.91 -7.20 -0.63
C PHE A 27 -0.47 -7.35 -1.29
N HIS A 28 -1.52 -7.24 -0.48
CA HIS A 28 -2.84 -6.91 -1.00
C HIS A 28 -2.88 -5.43 -1.43
N THR A 29 -3.63 -5.14 -2.49
CA THR A 29 -3.79 -3.77 -3.00
C THR A 29 -5.21 -3.27 -2.75
N SER A 30 -5.35 -2.04 -2.27
CA SER A 30 -6.63 -1.34 -2.19
C SER A 30 -6.56 -0.03 -2.99
N PHE A 31 -7.69 0.35 -3.60
CA PHE A 31 -7.82 1.58 -4.36
C PHE A 31 -8.51 2.64 -3.50
N MET A 32 -7.82 3.76 -3.26
CA MET A 32 -8.35 4.89 -2.51
C MET A 32 -8.61 6.06 -3.45
N ARG A 33 -9.88 6.46 -3.57
CA ARG A 33 -10.27 7.55 -4.48
C ARG A 33 -9.65 8.88 -4.04
N VAL A 34 -9.07 9.61 -4.98
CA VAL A 34 -8.52 10.96 -4.75
C VAL A 34 -9.35 12.01 -5.47
N THR A 35 -9.71 11.73 -6.73
CA THR A 35 -10.66 12.52 -7.53
C THR A 35 -11.67 11.59 -8.19
N GLU A 36 -12.63 12.14 -8.94
CA GLU A 36 -13.55 11.32 -9.74
C GLU A 36 -12.84 10.41 -10.75
N LYS A 37 -11.66 10.81 -11.23
CA LYS A 37 -10.92 10.13 -12.30
C LYS A 37 -9.62 9.47 -11.83
N THR A 38 -9.29 9.55 -10.54
CA THR A 38 -8.00 9.05 -10.03
C THR A 38 -8.14 8.35 -8.69
N CYS A 39 -7.38 7.27 -8.54
CA CYS A 39 -7.22 6.53 -7.29
C CYS A 39 -5.74 6.39 -6.94
N LYS A 40 -5.42 6.41 -5.66
CA LYS A 40 -4.13 5.94 -5.13
C LYS A 40 -4.19 4.45 -4.82
N ILE A 41 -3.09 3.75 -5.03
CA ILE A 41 -2.92 2.37 -4.61
C ILE A 41 -2.33 2.36 -3.20
N ILE A 42 -2.98 1.65 -2.27
CA ILE A 42 -2.46 1.41 -0.92
C ILE A 42 -2.12 -0.07 -0.80
N LEU A 43 -0.88 -0.36 -0.42
CA LEU A 43 -0.39 -1.71 -0.14
C LEU A 43 -0.76 -2.11 1.29
N ILE A 44 -1.23 -3.33 1.48
CA ILE A 44 -1.66 -3.86 2.76
C ILE A 44 -0.96 -5.20 3.00
N CYS A 45 -0.18 -5.29 4.07
CA CYS A 45 0.46 -6.55 4.45
C CYS A 45 -0.60 -7.58 4.86
N PRO A 46 -0.63 -8.78 4.23
CA PRO A 46 -1.58 -9.84 4.57
C PRO A 46 -1.42 -10.35 6.01
N GLN A 47 -0.20 -10.32 6.54
CA GLN A 47 0.10 -10.87 7.87
C GLN A 47 -0.21 -9.88 9.02
N CYS A 48 0.32 -8.66 8.97
CA CYS A 48 0.20 -7.70 10.08
C CYS A 48 -0.79 -6.55 9.82
N HIS A 49 -1.40 -6.50 8.64
CA HIS A 49 -2.31 -5.44 8.20
C HIS A 49 -1.71 -4.03 8.25
N ALA A 50 -0.38 -3.92 8.25
CA ALA A 50 0.29 -2.66 8.03
C ALA A 50 -0.04 -2.13 6.64
N ARG A 51 -0.25 -0.81 6.53
CA ARG A 51 -0.63 -0.14 5.28
C ARG A 51 0.49 0.78 4.82
N TYR A 52 0.76 0.77 3.53
CA TYR A 52 1.81 1.59 2.92
C TYR A 52 1.30 2.35 1.71
N ASP A 53 1.74 3.60 1.56
CA ASP A 53 1.52 4.46 0.40
C ASP A 53 2.83 4.52 -0.40
N PRO A 54 2.91 3.86 -1.58
CA PRO A 54 4.05 3.95 -2.48
C PRO A 54 4.02 5.19 -3.40
N ASP A 55 3.10 6.14 -3.14
CA ASP A 55 2.79 7.29 -3.99
C ASP A 55 2.42 6.92 -5.44
N TRP A 56 1.78 5.76 -5.60
CA TRP A 56 1.32 5.28 -6.89
C TRP A 56 -0.14 5.67 -7.13
N THR A 57 -0.37 6.49 -8.17
CA THR A 57 -1.70 6.87 -8.63
C THR A 57 -2.05 6.19 -9.96
N VAL A 58 -3.30 5.75 -10.10
CA VAL A 58 -3.88 5.20 -11.31
C VAL A 58 -5.10 6.02 -11.75
N GLY A 59 -5.30 6.13 -13.06
CA GLY A 59 -6.56 6.63 -13.62
C GLY A 59 -7.69 5.63 -13.37
N ALA A 60 -8.89 6.15 -13.14
CA ALA A 60 -10.11 5.35 -13.10
C ALA A 60 -10.65 5.09 -14.51
#